data_AF-A0A1R3EUH7-F1
#
_entry.id   AF-A0A1R3EUH7-F1
#
_cell.length_a   1.000
_cell.length_b   1.000
_cell.length_c   1.000
_cell.angle_alpha   90.00
_cell.angle_beta   90.00
_cell.angle_gamma   90.00
#
_symmetry.space_group_name_H-M   'P 1'
#
loop_
_entity.id
_entity.type
_entity.pdbx_description
1 polymer ?
#
loop_
_entity_poly.entity_id
_entity_poly.type
_entity_poly.pdbx_seq_one_letter_code
_entity_poly.pdbx_strand_id
1 'polypeptide(L)' 'MTLNEFTKKKHIKISDVVAMSGFGRSTLFNWWSDPKTRTRAIVVILGCVEAKKYTLFLNNAEVRELIISLDM' A
#
# COMPACT_ATOMS: atom_id res chain seq x y z
N MET A 1 -13.88 1.24 12.56
CA MET A 1 -12.77 2.12 12.16
C MET A 1 -13.08 2.73 10.81
N THR A 2 -13.09 4.05 10.72
CA THR A 2 -13.27 4.80 9.47
C THR A 2 -11.98 4.79 8.63
N LEU A 3 -12.07 5.13 7.34
CA LEU A 3 -10.89 5.29 6.48
C LEU A 3 -9.95 6.38 7.03
N ASN A 4 -10.51 7.48 7.54
CA ASN A 4 -9.74 8.58 8.14
C ASN A 4 -8.98 8.15 9.40
N GLU A 5 -9.60 7.33 10.26
CA GLU A 5 -8.93 6.75 11.42
C GLU A 5 -7.79 5.82 11.02
N PHE A 6 -8.00 5.00 9.98
CA PHE A 6 -6.95 4.11 9.46
C PHE A 6 -5.75 4.90 8.94
N THR A 7 -5.98 5.94 8.11
CA THR A 7 -4.91 6.78 7.57
C THR A 7 -4.13 7.50 8.67
N LYS A 8 -4.82 8.01 9.71
CA LYS A 8 -4.19 8.63 10.87
C LYS A 8 -3.34 7.64 11.66
N LYS A 9 -3.88 6.46 11.98
CA LYS A 9 -3.19 5.41 12.75
C LYS A 9 -1.95 4.87 12.03
N LYS A 10 -1.96 4.86 10.70
CA LYS A 10 -0.83 4.38 9.88
C LYS A 10 0.11 5.48 9.41
N HIS A 11 -0.16 6.75 9.73
CA HIS A 11 0.59 7.91 9.25
C HIS A 11 0.73 7.96 7.71
N ILE A 12 -0.35 7.61 6.99
CA ILE A 12 -0.39 7.60 5.51
C ILE A 12 -1.41 8.64 5.03
N LYS A 13 -1.15 9.34 3.92
CA LYS A 13 -2.12 10.27 3.33
C LYS A 13 -3.26 9.51 2.65
N ILE A 14 -4.47 10.05 2.71
CA ILE A 14 -5.63 9.44 2.05
C ILE A 14 -5.45 9.36 0.52
N SER A 15 -4.74 10.32 -0.09
CA SER A 15 -4.36 10.30 -1.51
C SER A 15 -3.54 9.06 -1.86
N ASP A 16 -2.59 8.69 -1.00
CA ASP A 16 -1.70 7.57 -1.22
C ASP A 16 -2.47 6.26 -1.08
N VAL A 17 -3.40 6.19 -0.12
CA VAL A 17 -4.31 5.06 0.04
C VAL A 17 -5.20 4.88 -1.19
N VAL A 18 -5.76 5.96 -1.74
CA VAL A 18 -6.56 5.92 -2.98
C VAL A 18 -5.69 5.42 -4.14
N ALA A 19 -4.48 5.98 -4.32
CA ALA A 19 -3.56 5.55 -5.37
C ALA A 19 -3.14 4.07 -5.25
N MET A 20 -2.75 3.63 -4.06
CA MET A 20 -2.34 2.24 -3.79
C MET A 20 -3.49 1.24 -3.96
N SER A 21 -4.72 1.68 -3.69
CA SER A 21 -5.89 0.81 -3.81
C SER A 21 -6.29 0.53 -5.26
N GLY A 22 -5.93 1.41 -6.20
CA GLY A 22 -6.41 1.37 -7.58
C GLY A 22 -7.90 1.74 -7.76
N PHE A 23 -8.59 2.13 -6.70
CA PHE A 23 -10.01 2.51 -6.74
C PHE A 23 -10.20 4.02 -6.60
N GLY A 24 -11.28 4.54 -7.19
CA GLY A 24 -11.71 5.91 -6.95
C GLY A 24 -12.09 6.16 -5.50
N ARG A 25 -11.96 7.42 -5.05
CA ARG A 25 -12.23 7.83 -3.66
C ARG A 25 -13.63 7.42 -3.19
N SER A 26 -14.68 7.67 -3.97
CA SER A 26 -16.07 7.31 -3.63
C SER A 26 -16.23 5.80 -3.42
N THR A 27 -15.70 4.99 -4.33
CA THR A 27 -15.67 3.52 -4.21
C THR A 27 -14.97 3.08 -2.93
N LEU A 28 -13.81 3.67 -2.61
CA LEU A 28 -13.06 3.32 -1.42
C LEU A 28 -13.82 3.64 -0.13
N PHE A 29 -14.47 4.81 -0.07
CA PHE A 29 -15.31 5.20 1.07
C PHE A 29 -16.52 4.26 1.23
N ASN A 30 -17.17 3.89 0.13
CA ASN A 30 -18.28 2.93 0.14
C ASN A 30 -17.79 1.55 0.62
N TRP A 31 -16.67 1.06 0.08
CA TRP A 31 -16.08 -0.22 0.47
C TRP A 31 -15.60 -0.25 1.92
N TRP A 32 -15.30 0.89 2.52
CA TRP A 32 -14.93 0.97 3.93
C TRP A 32 -16.12 0.79 4.87
N SER A 33 -17.34 1.00 4.38
CA SER A 33 -18.58 0.80 5.17
C SER A 33 -18.96 -0.67 5.31
N ASP A 34 -18.66 -1.51 4.31
CA ASP A 34 -18.87 -2.96 4.38
C ASP A 34 -17.63 -3.68 4.95
N PRO A 35 -17.77 -4.52 6.00
CA PRO A 35 -16.64 -5.21 6.63
C PRO A 35 -15.84 -6.13 5.69
N LYS A 36 -16.49 -6.79 4.73
CA LYS A 36 -15.81 -7.71 3.80
C LYS A 36 -14.95 -6.94 2.82
N THR A 37 -15.51 -5.93 2.16
CA THR A 37 -14.75 -5.09 1.22
C THR A 37 -13.69 -4.24 1.93
N ARG A 38 -13.94 -3.80 3.17
CA ARG A 38 -12.96 -3.06 3.98
C ARG A 38 -11.71 -3.89 4.25
N THR A 39 -11.88 -5.15 4.66
CA THR A 39 -10.75 -6.05 4.93
C THR A 39 -9.89 -6.25 3.69
N ARG A 40 -10.53 -6.45 2.53
CA ARG A 40 -9.84 -6.57 1.24
C ARG A 40 -9.03 -5.32 0.91
N ALA A 41 -9.63 -4.14 1.04
CA ALA A 41 -8.95 -2.86 0.79
C ALA A 41 -7.73 -2.68 1.71
N ILE A 42 -7.87 -2.99 3.00
CA ILE A 42 -6.77 -2.93 3.97
C ILE A 42 -5.62 -3.86 3.57
N VAL A 43 -5.89 -5.10 3.19
CA VAL A 43 -4.87 -6.07 2.77
C VAL A 43 -4.11 -5.55 1.55
N VAL A 44 -4.81 -5.04 0.53
CA VAL A 44 -4.17 -4.45 -0.67
C VAL A 44 -3.27 -3.29 -0.29
N ILE A 45 -3.78 -2.33 0.49
CA ILE A 45 -3.01 -1.14 0.90
C ILE A 45 -1.77 -1.53 1.70
N LEU A 46 -1.90 -2.42 2.68
CA LEU A 46 -0.76 -2.86 3.50
C LEU A 46 0.25 -3.64 2.66
N GLY A 47 -0.21 -4.48 1.73
CA GLY A 47 0.66 -5.18 0.77
C GLY A 47 1.44 -4.21 -0.12
N CYS A 48 0.81 -3.15 -0.62
CA CYS A 48 1.49 -2.11 -1.40
C CYS A 48 2.51 -1.33 -0.57
N VAL A 49 2.19 -0.98 0.69
CA VAL A 49 3.13 -0.31 1.60
C VAL A 49 4.34 -1.20 1.88
N GLU A 50 4.12 -2.49 2.09
CA GLU A 50 5.19 -3.45 2.34
C GLU A 50 6.05 -3.65 1.08
N ALA A 51 5.43 -3.84 -0.08
CA ALA A 51 6.12 -3.90 -1.37
C ALA A 51 6.93 -2.63 -1.64
N LYS A 52 6.45 -1.45 -1.22
CA LYS A 52 7.17 -0.18 -1.35
C LYS A 52 8.48 -0.16 -0.57
N LYS A 53 8.55 -0.84 0.60
CA LYS A 53 9.81 -0.97 1.35
C LYS A 53 10.83 -1.78 0.57
N TYR A 54 10.40 -2.87 -0.08
CA TYR A 54 11.28 -3.68 -0.91
C TYR A 54 11.64 -2.99 -2.23
N THR A 55 10.76 -2.19 -2.81
CA THR A 55 11.13 -1.35 -3.98
C THR A 55 12.03 -0.18 -3.61
N LEU A 56 11.95 0.36 -2.39
CA LEU A 56 12.97 1.26 -1.84
C LEU A 56 14.31 0.55 -1.64
N PHE A 57 14.30 -0.73 -1.22
CA PHE A 57 15.49 -1.57 -1.14
C PHE A 57 16.08 -1.86 -2.53
N LEU A 58 15.25 -1.97 -3.58
CA LEU A 58 15.68 -2.03 -4.98
C LEU A 58 16.26 -0.71 -5.52
N ASN A 59 16.06 0.42 -4.82
CA ASN A 59 16.72 1.69 -5.10
C ASN A 59 18.05 1.85 -4.33
N ASN A 60 18.44 0.86 -3.50
CA ASN A 60 19.80 0.78 -2.98
C ASN A 60 20.70 0.16 -4.06
N ALA A 61 21.68 0.93 -4.55
CA ALA A 61 22.58 0.52 -5.62
C ALA A 61 23.32 -0.80 -5.29
N GLU A 62 23.77 -0.97 -4.05
CA GLU A 62 24.51 -2.15 -3.60
C GLU A 62 23.65 -3.43 -3.64
N VAL A 63 22.38 -3.31 -3.21
CA VAL A 63 21.41 -4.41 -3.26
C VAL A 63 21.02 -4.74 -4.69
N ARG A 64 20.85 -3.70 -5.52
CA ARG A 64 20.51 -3.85 -6.94
C ARG A 64 21.62 -4.57 -7.69
N GLU A 65 22.88 -4.22 -7.43
CA GLU A 65 24.06 -4.87 -7.99
C GLU A 65 24.17 -6.33 -7.52
N LEU A 66 23.92 -6.60 -6.23
CA LEU A 66 23.89 -7.96 -5.70
C LEU A 66 22.85 -8.83 -6.40
N ILE A 67 21.61 -8.34 -6.57
CA ILE A 67 20.55 -9.09 -7.27
C ILE A 67 20.96 -9.39 -8.72
N ILE A 68 21.49 -8.42 -9.46
CA ILE A 68 22.00 -8.62 -10.82
C ILE A 68 23.09 -9.70 -10.85
N SER A 69 23.99 -9.70 -9.88
CA SER A 69 25.08 -10.69 -9.80
C SER A 69 24.62 -12.12 -9.48
N LEU A 70 23.44 -12.29 -8.87
CA LEU A 70 22.87 -13.59 -8.49
C LEU A 70 21.94 -14.19 -9.55
N ASP A 71 21.42 -13.34 -10.45
CA ASP A 71 20.58 -13.75 -11.60
C ASP A 71 21.43 -14.16 -12.83
N MET A 72 22.76 -14.04 -12.71
CA MET A 72 23.77 -14.51 -13.66
C MET A 72 24.48 -15.77 -13.17
#